data_AF-A0A353NM54-F1
#
_entry.id   AF-A0A353NM54-F1
#
_cell.length_a   1.000
_cell.length_b   1.000
_cell.length_c   1.000
_cell.angle_alpha   90.00
_cell.angle_beta   90.00
_cell.angle_gamma   90.00
#
_symmetry.space_group_name_H-M   'P 1'
#
loop_
_entity.id
_entity.type
_entity.pdbx_description
1 polymer ?
#
loop_
_entity_poly.entity_id
_entity_poly.type
_entity_poly.pdbx_seq_one_letter_code
_entity_poly.pdbx_strand_id
1 'polypeptide(L)'
;MESAVLLREAAAAFCRDGRTCQVERLGEGNINETFLVRSATGCFVLQRINARVFPEPLTVIENFARITGHFLEKQREHGLSFLMAAPVRTLGGALFHLDSEGSCWRGQSY
;
A
#
# COMPACT_ATOMS: atom_id res chain seq x y z
N MET A 1 -16.74 -11.73 6.49
CA MET A 1 -17.60 -11.01 5.52
C MET A 1 -17.26 -9.53 5.52
N GLU A 2 -17.20 -8.89 6.69
CA GLU A 2 -16.77 -7.49 6.89
C GLU A 2 -15.35 -7.17 6.35
N SER A 3 -14.36 -8.01 6.66
CA SER A 3 -12.98 -7.87 6.15
C SER A 3 -12.88 -7.80 4.61
N ALA A 4 -13.75 -8.51 3.88
CA ALA A 4 -13.75 -8.48 2.41
C ALA A 4 -14.32 -7.16 1.86
N VAL A 5 -15.27 -6.54 2.57
CA VAL A 5 -15.84 -5.25 2.17
C VAL A 5 -14.80 -4.14 2.34
N LEU A 6 -14.13 -4.08 3.49
CA LEU A 6 -13.09 -3.07 3.76
C LEU A 6 -11.88 -3.22 2.82
N LEU A 7 -11.50 -4.46 2.51
CA LEU A 7 -10.45 -4.72 1.52
C LEU A 7 -10.81 -4.16 0.14
N ARG A 8 -12.09 -4.27 -0.26
CA ARG A 8 -12.58 -3.72 -1.53
C ARG A 8 -12.70 -2.21 -1.51
N GLU A 9 -13.11 -1.64 -0.38
CA GLU A 9 -13.10 -0.19 -0.14
C GLU A 9 -11.68 0.36 -0.31
N ALA A 10 -10.71 -0.25 0.37
CA ALA A 10 -9.31 0.11 0.28
C ALA A 10 -8.78 -0.04 -1.16
N ALA A 11 -9.01 -1.18 -1.82
CA ALA A 11 -8.56 -1.38 -3.21
C ALA A 11 -9.13 -0.31 -4.18
N ALA A 12 -10.39 0.08 -4.00
CA ALA A 12 -11.04 1.12 -4.80
C ALA A 12 -10.46 2.53 -4.58
N ALA A 13 -9.78 2.77 -3.44
CA ALA A 13 -9.04 4.00 -3.23
C ALA A 13 -7.76 4.07 -4.07
N PHE A 14 -7.14 2.94 -4.43
CA PHE A 14 -5.86 2.87 -5.16
C PHE A 14 -6.00 2.60 -6.66
N CYS A 15 -7.07 1.92 -7.11
CA CYS A 15 -7.29 1.62 -8.52
C CYS A 15 -8.77 1.74 -8.92
N ARG A 16 -9.02 2.17 -10.17
CA ARG A 16 -10.38 2.46 -10.67
C ARG A 16 -11.28 1.22 -10.69
N ASP A 17 -10.69 0.08 -10.99
CA ASP A 17 -11.30 -1.24 -10.99
C ASP A 17 -11.20 -1.93 -9.63
N GLY A 18 -10.89 -1.22 -8.54
CA GLY A 18 -10.69 -1.82 -7.21
C GLY A 18 -11.85 -2.68 -6.69
N ARG A 19 -13.08 -2.38 -7.13
CA ARG A 19 -14.28 -3.18 -6.80
C ARG A 19 -14.35 -4.52 -7.54
N THR A 20 -13.69 -4.63 -8.69
CA THR A 20 -13.77 -5.80 -9.59
C THR A 20 -12.42 -6.49 -9.81
N CYS A 21 -11.31 -5.87 -9.41
CA CYS A 21 -9.96 -6.40 -9.56
C CYS A 21 -9.77 -7.72 -8.79
N GLN A 22 -8.74 -8.49 -9.13
CA GLN A 22 -8.39 -9.65 -8.31
C GLN A 22 -7.61 -9.18 -7.08
N VAL A 23 -8.01 -9.67 -5.91
CA VAL A 23 -7.30 -9.41 -4.65
C VAL A 23 -7.11 -10.73 -3.94
N GLU A 24 -5.86 -11.06 -3.63
CA GLU A 24 -5.47 -12.30 -2.96
C GLU A 24 -4.56 -12.02 -1.77
N ARG A 25 -4.67 -12.82 -0.71
CA ARG A 25 -3.76 -12.69 0.44
C ARG A 25 -2.34 -13.02 -0.01
N LEU A 26 -1.39 -12.17 0.34
CA LEU A 26 0.01 -12.32 -0.05
C LEU A 26 0.86 -12.68 1.16
N GLY A 27 1.31 -13.94 1.21
CA GLY A 27 2.19 -14.47 2.24
C GLY A 27 1.52 -14.74 3.59
N GLU A 28 2.34 -15.12 4.57
CA GLU A 28 1.95 -15.41 5.96
C GLU A 28 2.45 -14.33 6.93
N GLY A 29 2.46 -13.07 6.51
CA GLY A 29 2.95 -11.97 7.34
C GLY A 29 2.28 -11.93 8.72
N ASN A 30 3.10 -11.80 9.77
CA ASN A 30 2.65 -11.82 11.18
C ASN A 30 2.24 -10.43 11.72
N ILE A 31 2.55 -9.36 10.99
CA ILE A 31 2.35 -7.97 11.47
C ILE A 31 1.21 -7.31 10.71
N ASN A 32 1.43 -6.96 9.44
CA ASN A 32 0.44 -6.31 8.58
C ASN A 32 -0.35 -7.35 7.77
N GLU A 33 -1.65 -7.13 7.60
CA GLU A 33 -2.41 -7.88 6.60
C GLU A 33 -1.97 -7.41 5.22
N THR A 34 -1.52 -8.35 4.38
CA THR A 34 -0.88 -8.04 3.09
C THR A 34 -1.63 -8.76 1.98
N PHE A 35 -1.95 -8.03 0.92
CA PHE A 35 -2.72 -8.50 -0.21
C PHE A 35 -2.04 -8.11 -1.52
N LEU A 36 -2.07 -8.99 -2.51
CA LEU A 36 -1.71 -8.68 -3.88
C LEU A 36 -2.97 -8.26 -4.63
N VAL A 37 -2.94 -7.06 -5.20
CA VAL A 37 -4.00 -6.54 -6.07
C VAL A 37 -3.51 -6.62 -7.51
N ARG A 38 -4.30 -7.27 -8.36
CA ARG A 38 -4.08 -7.31 -9.81
C ARG A 38 -5.16 -6.47 -10.47
N SER A 39 -4.80 -5.23 -10.83
CA SER A 39 -5.68 -4.27 -11.49
C SER A 39 -5.42 -4.24 -12.99
N ALA A 40 -6.33 -3.60 -13.74
CA ALA A 40 -6.16 -3.36 -15.17
C ALA A 40 -4.91 -2.54 -15.51
N THR A 41 -4.37 -1.77 -14.56
CA THR A 41 -3.19 -0.90 -14.76
C THR A 41 -1.89 -1.51 -14.21
N GLY A 42 -1.94 -2.69 -13.60
CA GLY A 42 -0.76 -3.38 -13.06
C GLY A 42 -1.01 -4.09 -11.74
N CYS A 43 0.05 -4.66 -11.19
CA CYS A 43 0.03 -5.31 -9.88
C CYS A 43 0.61 -4.38 -8.82
N PHE A 44 0.03 -4.41 -7.62
CA PHE A 44 0.57 -3.73 -6.45
C PHE A 44 0.22 -4.48 -5.17
N VAL A 45 0.99 -4.24 -4.12
CA VAL A 45 0.73 -4.78 -2.79
C VAL A 45 -0.06 -3.77 -1.98
N LEU A 46 -1.18 -4.22 -1.41
CA LEU A 46 -2.03 -3.45 -0.51
C LEU A 46 -1.85 -3.99 0.91
N GLN A 47 -1.63 -3.10 1.88
CA GLN A 47 -1.41 -3.49 3.27
C GLN A 47 -2.29 -2.72 4.23
N ARG A 48 -2.97 -3.43 5.13
CA ARG A 48 -3.58 -2.85 6.34
C ARG A 48 -2.52 -2.78 7.42
N ILE A 49 -2.21 -1.59 7.90
CA ILE A 49 -1.24 -1.39 8.98
C ILE A 49 -1.87 -1.84 10.29
N ASN A 50 -1.14 -2.68 11.04
CA ASN A 50 -1.60 -3.15 12.34
C ASN A 50 -1.38 -2.06 13.41
N ALA A 51 -2.46 -1.34 13.74
CA ALA A 51 -2.44 -0.26 14.72
C ALA A 51 -2.09 -0.71 16.15
N ARG A 52 -2.19 -2.02 16.47
CA ARG A 52 -1.75 -2.55 17.78
C ARG A 52 -0.23 -2.63 17.88
N VAL A 53 0.45 -2.87 16.76
CA VAL A 53 1.92 -2.91 16.69
C VAL A 53 2.50 -1.53 16.38
N PHE A 54 1.80 -0.76 15.54
CA PHE A 54 2.16 0.61 15.18
C PHE A 54 1.04 1.58 15.59
N PRO A 55 1.07 2.11 16.82
CA PRO A 55 0.03 3.03 17.31
C PRO A 55 -0.13 4.31 16.48
N GLU A 56 0.91 4.67 15.72
CA GLU A 56 0.90 5.77 14.76
C GLU A 56 1.13 5.27 13.32
N PRO A 57 0.11 4.71 12.64
CA PRO A 57 0.27 4.15 11.29
C PRO A 57 0.76 5.16 10.26
N LEU A 58 0.35 6.43 10.40
CA LEU A 58 0.74 7.50 9.49
C LEU A 58 2.26 7.75 9.53
N THR A 59 2.86 7.75 10.71
CA THR A 59 4.31 7.89 10.90
C THR A 59 5.07 6.79 10.14
N VAL A 60 4.58 5.55 10.15
CA VAL A 60 5.17 4.43 9.40
C VAL A 60 5.09 4.65 7.89
N ILE A 61 3.95 5.14 7.40
CA ILE A 61 3.71 5.37 5.97
C ILE A 61 4.52 6.56 5.46
N GLU A 62 4.58 7.66 6.22
CA GLU A 62 5.38 8.82 5.88
C GLU A 62 6.87 8.50 5.88
N ASN A 63 7.36 7.75 6.87
CA ASN A 63 8.76 7.31 6.91
C ASN A 63 9.09 6.43 5.71
N PHE A 64 8.21 5.50 5.35
CA PHE A 64 8.37 4.69 4.15
C PHE A 64 8.46 5.56 2.88
N ALA A 65 7.57 6.55 2.72
CA ALA A 65 7.60 7.46 1.58
C ALA A 65 8.87 8.34 1.53
N ARG A 66 9.33 8.85 2.69
CA ARG A 66 10.56 9.66 2.79
C ARG A 66 11.80 8.85 2.43
N ILE A 67 11.93 7.65 3.01
CA ILE A 67 13.07 6.76 2.76
C ILE A 67 13.13 6.35 1.30
N THR A 68 12.00 5.90 0.74
CA THR A 68 11.93 5.48 -0.67
C THR A 68 12.20 6.63 -1.64
N GLY A 69 11.67 7.83 -1.36
CA GLY A 69 11.98 9.04 -2.13
C GLY A 69 13.47 9.36 -2.14
N HIS A 70 14.12 9.31 -0.98
CA HIS A 70 15.56 9.56 -0.86
C HIS A 70 16.41 8.55 -1.67
N PHE A 71 16.08 7.27 -1.60
CA PHE A 71 16.79 6.26 -2.40
C PHE A 71 16.57 6.43 -3.90
N LEU A 72 15.36 6.77 -4.34
CA LEU A 72 15.08 7.06 -5.75
C LEU A 72 15.86 8.28 -6.27
N GLU A 73 16.02 9.31 -5.44
CA GLU A 73 16.88 10.46 -5.73
C GLU A 73 18.34 10.03 -5.91
N LYS A 74 18.89 9.30 -4.94
CA LYS A 74 20.27 8.78 -5.00
C LYS A 74 20.51 7.88 -6.19
N GLN A 75 19.50 7.07 -6.54
CA GLN A 75 19.58 6.19 -7.70
C GLN A 75 19.73 6.97 -9.00
N ARG A 76 18.94 8.05 -9.18
CA ARG A 76 19.04 8.95 -10.34
C ARG A 76 20.36 9.70 -10.37
N GLU A 77 20.83 10.19 -9.21
CA GLU A 77 22.07 10.96 -9.10
C GLU A 77 23.32 10.15 -9.43
N HIS A 78 23.35 8.88 -9.01
CA HIS A 78 24.56 8.05 -9.08
C HIS A 78 24.48 6.90 -10.10
N GLY A 79 23.40 6.79 -10.87
CA GLY A 79 23.20 5.71 -11.83
C GLY A 79 23.14 4.32 -11.19
N LEU A 80 22.67 4.24 -9.94
CA LEU A 80 22.52 2.97 -9.23
C LEU A 80 21.28 2.23 -9.75
N SER A 81 21.13 0.95 -9.38
CA SER A 81 19.94 0.18 -9.70
C SER A 81 19.57 -0.72 -8.52
N PHE A 82 18.73 -0.20 -7.63
CA PHE A 82 18.17 -0.98 -6.53
C PHE A 82 16.74 -1.40 -6.86
N LEU A 83 16.42 -2.66 -6.56
CA LEU A 83 15.04 -3.10 -6.50
C LEU A 83 14.51 -2.74 -5.11
N MET A 84 13.52 -1.86 -5.05
CA MET A 84 12.90 -1.46 -3.79
C MET A 84 11.41 -1.24 -3.94
N ALA A 85 10.66 -1.54 -2.88
CA ALA A 85 9.25 -1.19 -2.82
C ALA A 85 9.10 0.35 -2.79
N ALA A 86 8.20 0.88 -3.61
CA ALA A 86 7.87 2.30 -3.65
C ALA A 86 6.39 2.52 -3.32
N PRO A 87 5.99 3.66 -2.72
CA PRO A 87 4.59 3.96 -2.44
C PRO A 87 3.75 3.99 -3.71
N VAL A 88 2.61 3.31 -3.68
CA VAL A 88 1.52 3.50 -4.65
C VAL A 88 0.51 4.45 -4.03
N ARG A 89 0.25 5.56 -4.71
CA ARG A 89 -0.69 6.58 -4.23
C ARG A 89 -2.13 6.21 -4.54
N THR A 90 -3.05 6.71 -3.73
CA THR A 90 -4.49 6.64 -4.04
C THR A 90 -4.79 7.38 -5.34
N LEU A 91 -5.98 7.15 -5.90
CA LEU A 91 -6.49 7.90 -7.06
C LEU A 91 -6.56 9.42 -6.79
N GLY A 92 -6.66 9.83 -5.52
CA GLY A 92 -6.60 11.22 -5.07
C GLY A 92 -5.18 11.73 -4.76
N GLY A 93 -4.14 10.94 -4.98
CA GLY A 93 -2.75 11.32 -4.76
C GLY A 93 -2.23 11.15 -3.32
N ALA A 94 -3.04 10.66 -2.39
CA ALA A 94 -2.64 10.43 -1.01
C ALA A 94 -1.75 9.19 -0.86
N LEU A 95 -0.91 9.15 0.18
CA LEU A 95 -0.05 7.99 0.49
C LEU A 95 -0.80 6.84 1.15
N PHE A 96 -1.98 7.12 1.72
CA PHE A 96 -2.77 6.17 2.47
C PHE A 96 -4.26 6.39 2.25
N HIS A 97 -5.04 5.42 2.70
CA HIS A 97 -6.49 5.49 2.80
C HIS A 97 -6.91 5.03 4.20
N LEU A 98 -7.89 5.70 4.80
CA LEU A 98 -8.58 5.21 6.00
C LEU A 98 -9.89 4.60 5.52
N ASP A 99 -10.12 3.34 5.88
CA ASP A 99 -11.42 2.70 5.61
C ASP A 99 -12.50 3.22 6.55
N SER A 100 -13.73 2.79 6.30
CA SER A 100 -14.92 3.11 7.10
C SER A 100 -14.84 2.68 8.58
N GLU A 101 -13.90 1.81 8.96
CA GLU A 101 -13.62 1.42 10.35
C GLU A 101 -12.43 2.18 10.97
N GLY A 102 -11.82 3.12 10.22
CA GLY A 102 -10.68 3.90 10.67
C GLY A 102 -9.34 3.15 10.58
N SER A 103 -9.29 1.99 9.92
CA SER A 103 -8.02 1.30 9.69
C SER A 103 -7.22 1.92 8.56
N CYS A 104 -5.90 1.94 8.73
CA CYS A 104 -5.00 2.61 7.81
C CYS A 104 -4.43 1.64 6.78
N TRP A 105 -4.61 1.98 5.50
CA TRP A 105 -4.16 1.21 4.35
C TRP A 105 -3.10 1.95 3.55
N ARG A 106 -2.07 1.24 3.10
CA ARG A 106 -1.06 1.74 2.17
C ARG A 106 -0.93 0.85 0.94
N GLY A 107 -0.58 1.44 -0.20
CA GLY A 107 -0.16 0.73 -1.40
C GLY A 107 1.37 0.78 -1.56
N GLN A 108 1.95 -0.28 -2.10
CA GLN A 108 3.36 -0.31 -2.54
C GLN A 108 3.52 -1.10 -3.84
N SER A 109 4.58 -0.83 -4.59
CA SER A 109 4.92 -1.59 -5.79
C SER A 109 5.13 -3.08 -5.47
N TYR A 110 4.71 -3.96 -6.39
CA TYR A 110 4.96 -5.40 -6.36
C TYR A 110 6.30 -5.73 -6.99
#